data_AF-A0AAW1NDE9-F1
#
_entry.id   AF-A0AAW1NDE9-F1
#
_cell.length_a   1.000
_cell.length_b   1.000
_cell.length_c   1.000
_cell.angle_alpha   90.00
_cell.angle_beta   90.00
_cell.angle_gamma   90.00
#
_symmetry.space_group_name_H-M   'P 1'
#
loop_
_entity.id
_entity.type
_entity.pdbx_description
1 polymer ?
#
loop_
_entity_poly.entity_id
_entity_poly.type
_entity_poly.pdbx_seq_one_letter_code
_entity_poly.pdbx_strand_id
1 'polypeptide(L)'
;MLGLKINTKKTKLLTPHENDEDHIEIDGKRDEDHIEIDGKRIEEVKEFCYLGSTLGPQEGTETDIDRRIGVARNVFNTFNEELGLPETSSTHSTGDGH
;
A
#
# COMPACT_ATOMS: atom_id res chain seq x y z
N MET A 1 -29.38 22.18 -0.30
CA MET A 1 -28.52 21.56 -1.33
C MET A 1 -28.65 20.05 -1.16
N LEU A 2 -29.12 19.31 -2.17
CA LEU A 2 -29.21 17.84 -2.13
C LEU A 2 -27.82 17.28 -2.49
N GLY A 3 -26.95 17.17 -1.50
CA GLY A 3 -25.64 16.53 -1.62
C GLY A 3 -25.62 15.14 -1.00
N LEU A 4 -24.68 14.31 -1.40
CA LEU A 4 -24.40 13.05 -0.72
C LEU A 4 -23.96 13.36 0.72
N LYS A 5 -24.76 12.92 1.70
CA LYS A 5 -24.42 13.08 3.11
C LYS A 5 -23.38 12.05 3.52
N ILE A 6 -22.15 12.49 3.78
CA ILE A 6 -21.07 11.61 4.23
C ILE A 6 -21.24 11.31 5.72
N ASN A 7 -21.02 10.05 6.10
CA ASN A 7 -21.00 9.65 7.50
C ASN A 7 -19.59 9.70 8.06
N THR A 8 -19.22 10.85 8.61
CA THR A 8 -17.88 11.11 9.16
C THR A 8 -17.45 10.16 10.30
N LYS A 9 -18.38 9.42 10.91
CA LYS A 9 -18.05 8.38 11.92
C LYS A 9 -17.66 7.03 11.32
N LYS A 10 -18.07 6.77 10.07
CA LYS A 10 -17.79 5.52 9.35
C LYS A 10 -16.73 5.68 8.26
N THR A 11 -16.40 6.93 7.92
CA THR A 11 -15.36 7.27 6.97
C THR A 11 -14.06 7.48 7.73
N LYS A 12 -12.99 6.86 7.22
CA LYS A 12 -11.61 7.11 7.63
C LYS A 12 -10.78 7.38 6.38
N LEU A 13 -9.67 8.09 6.56
CA LEU A 13 -8.76 8.48 5.47
C LEU A 13 -7.48 7.65 5.55
N LEU A 14 -6.99 7.16 4.41
CA LEU A 14 -5.61 6.71 4.26
C LEU A 14 -4.97 7.66 3.26
N THR A 15 -4.02 8.48 3.73
CA THR A 15 -3.27 9.40 2.89
C THR A 15 -1.92 8.75 2.59
N PRO A 16 -1.60 8.44 1.32
CA PRO A 16 -0.24 8.06 0.94
C PRO A 16 0.69 9.23 1.27
N HIS A 17 1.83 8.95 1.90
CA HIS A 17 2.90 9.93 1.97
C HIS A 17 3.51 10.04 0.57
N GLU A 18 3.37 11.22 -0.04
CA GLU A 18 4.23 11.60 -1.15
C GLU A 18 5.65 11.84 -0.60
N ASN A 19 6.68 11.72 -1.44
CA ASN A 19 8.06 11.89 -0.99
C ASN A 19 8.21 13.27 -0.33
N ASP A 20 9.04 13.36 0.71
CA ASP A 20 9.27 14.60 1.48
C ASP A 20 9.67 15.82 0.59
N GLU A 21 10.12 15.57 -0.64
CA GLU A 21 10.58 16.55 -1.64
C GLU A 21 9.44 17.29 -2.39
N ASP A 22 8.22 16.75 -2.42
CA ASP A 22 7.08 17.35 -3.15
C ASP A 22 6.25 18.32 -2.28
N HIS A 23 6.55 18.40 -0.98
CA HIS A 23 5.90 19.34 -0.07
C HIS A 23 6.45 20.75 -0.23
N ILE A 24 5.63 21.65 -0.77
CA ILE A 24 5.93 23.09 -0.74
C ILE A 24 5.79 23.57 0.71
N GLU A 25 6.92 23.79 1.40
CA GLU A 25 6.92 24.46 2.70
C GLU A 25 6.44 25.91 2.54
N ILE A 26 5.21 26.19 2.97
CA ILE A 26 4.75 27.56 3.21
C ILE A 26 4.84 27.81 4.71
N ASP A 27 5.74 28.72 5.11
CA ASP A 27 5.83 29.24 6.49
C ASP A 27 6.21 28.20 7.58
N GLY A 28 6.98 27.16 7.19
CA GLY A 28 7.56 26.18 8.13
C GLY A 28 6.57 25.22 8.78
N LYS A 29 5.33 25.15 8.26
CA LYS A 29 4.35 24.15 8.64
C LYS A 29 4.23 23.14 7.52
N ARG A 30 4.42 21.86 7.87
CA ARG A 30 3.91 20.76 7.06
C ARG A 30 2.39 20.93 7.04
N ASP A 31 1.82 21.23 5.88
CA ASP A 31 0.39 21.07 5.69
C ASP A 31 0.11 19.57 5.83
N GLU A 32 -0.25 19.15 7.05
CA GLU A 32 -0.87 17.83 7.22
C GLU A 32 -2.13 17.85 6.38
N ASP A 33 -2.11 17.19 5.22
CA ASP A 33 -3.25 17.04 4.32
C ASP A 33 -4.39 16.33 5.06
N HIS A 34 -5.21 17.13 5.73
CA HIS A 34 -6.33 16.65 6.51
C HIS A 34 -7.64 17.01 5.81
N ILE A 35 -8.49 16.01 5.65
CA ILE A 35 -9.81 16.22 5.05
C ILE A 35 -10.79 16.61 6.16
N GLU A 36 -11.45 17.75 5.97
CA GLU A 36 -12.53 18.24 6.84
C GLU A 36 -13.88 18.09 6.15
N ILE A 37 -14.86 17.50 6.84
CA ILE A 37 -16.23 17.33 6.37
C ILE A 37 -17.18 17.87 7.45
N ASP A 38 -17.98 18.88 7.11
CA ASP A 38 -18.92 19.55 8.02
C ASP A 38 -18.25 20.06 9.32
N GLY A 39 -17.07 20.66 9.23
CA GLY A 39 -16.37 21.17 10.41
C GLY A 39 -15.64 20.09 11.24
N LYS A 40 -15.50 18.86 10.70
CA LYS A 40 -14.90 17.72 11.39
C LYS A 40 -13.76 17.13 10.59
N ARG A 41 -12.57 17.10 11.18
CA ARG A 41 -11.42 16.33 10.67
C ARG A 41 -11.78 14.84 10.64
N ILE A 42 -11.52 14.20 9.50
CA ILE A 42 -11.66 12.75 9.34
C ILE A 42 -10.48 12.04 10.00
N GLU A 43 -10.76 10.91 10.66
CA GLU A 43 -9.72 10.08 11.29
C GLU A 43 -8.84 9.43 10.20
N GLU A 44 -7.53 9.56 10.34
CA GLU A 44 -6.56 8.86 9.49
C GLU A 44 -6.26 7.45 10.03
N VAL A 45 -6.21 6.47 9.13
CA VAL A 45 -5.77 5.10 9.43
C VAL A 45 -4.33 4.90 9.02
N LYS A 46 -3.62 4.07 9.80
CA LYS A 46 -2.27 3.65 9.47
C LYS A 46 -2.24 2.56 8.42
N GLU A 47 -3.22 1.66 8.42
CA GLU A 47 -3.26 0.55 7.47
C GLU A 47 -4.70 0.27 7.07
N PHE A 48 -4.87 -0.20 5.83
CA PHE A 48 -6.15 -0.64 5.31
C PHE A 48 -6.01 -2.00 4.62
N CYS A 49 -6.79 -2.98 5.05
CA CYS A 49 -6.83 -4.29 4.41
C CYS A 49 -8.02 -4.38 3.46
N TYR A 50 -7.76 -4.63 2.19
CA TYR A 50 -8.77 -4.85 1.16
C TYR A 50 -8.45 -6.13 0.39
N LEU A 51 -9.42 -7.07 0.38
CA LEU A 51 -9.30 -8.35 -0.32
C LEU A 51 -8.00 -9.11 0.01
N GLY A 52 -7.52 -8.98 1.25
CA GLY A 52 -6.30 -9.64 1.73
C GLY A 52 -4.99 -8.93 1.37
N SER A 53 -5.03 -7.77 0.72
CA SER A 53 -3.87 -6.88 0.55
C SER A 53 -3.92 -5.79 1.62
N THR A 54 -2.80 -5.52 2.26
CA THR A 54 -2.66 -4.43 3.23
C THR A 54 -1.98 -3.26 2.56
N LEU A 55 -2.56 -2.07 2.71
CA LEU A 55 -2.03 -0.80 2.23
C LEU A 55 -1.61 0.04 3.43
N GLY A 56 -0.41 0.60 3.39
CA GLY A 56 0.09 1.56 4.36
C GLY A 56 0.22 2.96 3.77
N PRO A 57 0.65 3.95 4.56
CA PRO A 57 0.84 5.33 4.12
C PRO A 57 2.19 5.48 3.41
N GLN A 58 3.19 4.70 3.81
CA GLN A 58 4.57 4.75 3.29
C GLN A 58 4.82 3.68 2.22
N GLU A 59 4.19 2.52 2.39
CA GLU A 59 4.37 1.37 1.51
C GLU A 59 3.06 1.13 0.75
N GLY A 60 3.18 1.05 -0.58
CA GLY A 60 2.10 0.65 -1.45
C GLY A 60 1.79 -0.85 -1.33
N THR A 61 1.44 -1.48 -2.44
CA THR A 61 1.15 -2.93 -2.46
C THR A 61 2.41 -3.79 -2.57
N GLU A 62 3.59 -3.19 -2.71
CA GLU A 62 4.86 -3.88 -2.99
C GLU A 62 5.16 -4.96 -1.96
N THR A 63 5.09 -4.63 -0.66
CA THR A 63 5.33 -5.58 0.43
C THR A 63 4.38 -6.78 0.38
N ASP A 64 3.10 -6.56 0.03
CA ASP A 64 2.13 -7.66 -0.12
C ASP A 64 2.39 -8.49 -1.40
N ILE A 65 2.79 -7.85 -2.50
CA ILE A 65 3.17 -8.51 -3.76
C ILE A 65 4.37 -9.42 -3.53
N ASP A 66 5.44 -8.91 -2.92
CA ASP A 66 6.65 -9.66 -2.63
C ASP A 66 6.37 -10.85 -1.72
N ARG A 67 5.53 -10.64 -0.69
CA ARG A 67 5.09 -11.73 0.19
C ARG A 67 4.36 -12.82 -0.58
N ARG A 68 3.42 -12.46 -1.47
CA ARG A 68 2.64 -13.43 -2.27
C ARG A 68 3.52 -14.18 -3.26
N ILE A 69 4.47 -13.50 -3.89
CA ILE A 69 5.46 -14.11 -4.77
C ILE A 69 6.33 -15.09 -3.98
N GLY A 70 6.80 -14.71 -2.78
CA GLY A 70 7.59 -15.58 -1.91
C GLY A 70 6.84 -16.86 -1.54
N VAL A 71 5.57 -16.74 -1.14
CA VAL A 71 4.71 -17.90 -0.83
C VAL A 71 4.51 -18.78 -2.05
N ALA A 72 4.20 -18.21 -3.23
CA ALA A 72 4.01 -18.97 -4.45
C ALA A 72 5.29 -19.71 -4.88
N ARG A 73 6.46 -19.07 -4.80
CA ARG A 73 7.76 -19.68 -5.05
C ARG A 73 8.02 -20.85 -4.10
N ASN A 74 7.77 -20.66 -2.80
CA ASN A 74 7.97 -21.71 -1.81
C ASN A 74 7.09 -22.94 -2.11
N VAL A 75 5.80 -22.73 -2.37
CA VAL A 75 4.87 -23.83 -2.72
C VAL A 75 5.30 -24.55 -4.00
N PHE A 76 5.71 -23.79 -5.01
CA PHE A 76 6.16 -24.35 -6.28
C PHE A 76 7.42 -25.21 -6.11
N ASN A 77 8.40 -24.73 -5.35
CA ASN A 77 9.62 -25.48 -5.08
C ASN A 77 9.34 -26.75 -4.27
N THR A 78 8.53 -26.67 -3.20
CA THR A 78 8.12 -27.85 -2.43
C THR A 78 7.45 -28.91 -3.32
N PHE A 79 6.56 -28.49 -4.23
CA PHE A 79 5.90 -29.41 -5.15
C PHE A 79 6.88 -30.07 -6.14
N ASN A 80 7.87 -29.34 -6.63
CA ASN A 80 8.89 -29.89 -7.52
C ASN A 80 9.81 -30.89 -6.80
N GLU A 81 10.19 -30.60 -5.56
CA GLU A 81 10.97 -31.52 -4.71
C GLU A 81 10.20 -32.83 -4.49
N GLU A 82 8.90 -32.76 -4.15
CA GLU A 82 8.05 -33.94 -3.97
C GLU A 82 7.92 -34.78 -5.25
N LEU A 83 7.94 -34.15 -6.42
CA LEU A 83 7.87 -34.83 -7.72
C LEU A 83 9.24 -35.24 -8.29
N GLY A 84 10.34 -34.92 -7.61
CA GLY A 84 11.70 -35.17 -8.09
C GLY A 84 12.06 -34.43 -9.39
N LEU A 85 11.42 -33.28 -9.63
CA LEU A 85 11.67 -32.44 -10.81
C LEU A 85 12.88 -31.53 -10.56
N PRO A 86 13.70 -31.24 -11.57
CA PRO A 86 14.87 -30.37 -11.40
C PRO A 86 14.46 -28.94 -11.05
N GLU A 87 15.21 -28.32 -10.13
CA GLU A 87 15.12 -26.90 -9.78
C GLU A 87 15.06 -26.02 -11.04
N THR A 88 13.95 -25.30 -11.24
CA THR A 88 13.88 -24.31 -12.31
C THR A 88 14.36 -22.98 -11.75
N SER A 89 15.59 -22.60 -12.07
CA SER A 89 16.13 -21.28 -11.74
C SER A 89 15.38 -20.18 -12.51
N SER A 90 14.34 -19.61 -11.92
CA SER A 90 13.72 -18.38 -12.43
C SER A 90 14.58 -17.19 -12.00
N THR A 91 15.51 -16.79 -12.86
CA THR A 91 16.27 -15.55 -12.68
C THR A 91 15.36 -14.36 -12.98
N HIS A 92 14.92 -13.65 -11.95
CA HIS A 92 14.34 -12.33 -12.12
C HIS A 92 15.51 -11.37 -12.40
N SER A 93 15.80 -11.08 -13.67
CA SER A 93 16.64 -9.95 -14.01
C SER A 93 15.81 -8.68 -13.82
N THR A 94 16.04 -7.97 -12.73
CA THR A 94 15.65 -6.56 -12.65
C THR A 94 16.57 -5.84 -13.63
N GLY A 95 16.05 -5.48 -14.80
CA GLY A 95 16.74 -4.57 -15.69
C GLY A 95 16.70 -3.20 -15.05
N ASP A 96 17.85 -2.73 -14.56
CA ASP A 96 18.05 -1.34 -14.14
C ASP A 96 17.82 -0.46 -15.37
N GLY A 97 16.69 0.26 -15.37
CA GLY A 97 16.42 1.34 -16.31
C GLY A 97 17.17 2.59 -15.83
N HIS A 98 18.19 2.97 -16.58
CA HIS A 98 18.83 4.30 -16.51
C HIS A 98 17.90 5.40 -17.00
#